data_AF-A0A822DCR4-F1
#
_entry.id   AF-A0A822DCR4-F1
#
_cell.length_a   1.000
_cell.length_b   1.000
_cell.length_c   1.000
_cell.angle_alpha   90.00
_cell.angle_beta   90.00
_cell.angle_gamma   90.00
#
_symmetry.space_group_name_H-M   'P 1'
#
loop_
_entity.id
_entity.type
_entity.pdbx_description
1 polymer ?
#
loop_
_entity_poly.entity_id
_entity_poly.type
_entity_poly.pdbx_seq_one_letter_code
_entity_poly.pdbx_strand_id
1 'polypeptide(L)' 'RSGATIAIDAILNRIRMNGLDTEIDIPNLIKHIRSQRSGLVQTERQYELIYRMIEFYVEKLMQLTEN' A
#
# COMPACT_ATOMS: atom_id res chain seq x y z
N ARG A 1 14.19 -0.75 7.13
CA ARG A 1 12.98 -0.70 6.28
C ARG A 1 12.08 0.39 6.83
N SER A 2 11.72 1.39 6.03
CA SER A 2 10.94 2.55 6.49
C SER A 2 9.47 2.17 6.70
N GLY A 3 8.71 3.00 7.44
CA GLY A 3 7.27 2.77 7.63
C GLY A 3 6.47 2.74 6.33
N ALA A 4 6.94 3.42 5.28
CA ALA A 4 6.33 3.36 3.96
C ALA A 4 6.47 1.97 3.32
N THR A 5 7.65 1.34 3.42
CA THR A 5 7.86 -0.02 2.88
C THR A 5 6.94 -1.04 3.58
N ILE A 6 6.76 -0.93 4.91
CA ILE A 6 5.86 -1.82 5.65
C ILE A 6 4.41 -1.66 5.18
N ALA A 7 3.95 -0.42 5.01
CA ALA A 7 2.61 -0.14 4.52
C ALA A 7 2.39 -0.68 3.10
N ILE A 8 3.36 -0.44 2.20
CA ILE A 8 3.33 -0.96 0.83
C ILE A 8 3.25 -2.49 0.85
N ASP A 9 4.15 -3.16 1.55
CA ASP A 9 4.17 -4.63 1.62
C ASP A 9 2.83 -5.20 2.13
N ALA A 10 2.24 -4.57 3.15
CA ALA A 10 0.94 -4.99 3.69
C ALA A 10 -0.20 -4.85 2.67
N ILE A 11 -0.21 -3.77 1.89
CA ILE A 11 -1.22 -3.51 0.87
C ILE A 11 -1.05 -4.45 -0.31
N LEU A 12 0.18 -4.62 -0.82
CA LEU A 12 0.48 -5.52 -1.92
C LEU A 12 0.10 -6.97 -1.58
N ASN A 13 0.33 -7.40 -0.33
CA ASN A 13 -0.10 -8.72 0.12
C ASN A 13 -1.63 -8.86 0.12
N ARG A 14 -2.39 -7.83 0.51
CA ARG A 14 -3.87 -7.85 0.41
C ARG A 14 -4.35 -8.00 -1.04
N ILE A 15 -3.75 -7.25 -1.98
CA ILE A 15 -4.10 -7.36 -3.41
C ILE A 15 -3.79 -8.76 -3.94
N ARG A 16 -2.63 -9.33 -3.59
CA ARG A 16 -2.25 -10.68 -4.03
C ARG A 16 -3.17 -11.77 -3.48
N MET A 17 -3.64 -11.62 -2.24
CA MET A 17 -4.48 -12.61 -1.59
C MET A 17 -5.94 -12.54 -2.05
N ASN A 18 -6.45 -11.34 -2.31
CA ASN A 18 -7.88 -11.10 -2.53
C ASN A 18 -8.24 -10.72 -3.98
N GLY A 19 -7.25 -10.44 -4.84
CA GLY A 19 -7.45 -9.98 -6.21
C GLY A 19 -7.52 -8.45 -6.34
N LEU A 20 -7.71 -7.99 -7.59
CA LEU A 20 -7.73 -6.57 -7.95
C LEU A 20 -8.97 -5.83 -7.43
N ASP A 21 -10.07 -6.55 -7.19
CA ASP A 21 -11.32 -5.98 -6.67
C ASP A 21 -11.29 -5.74 -5.15
N THR A 22 -10.14 -5.97 -4.50
CA THR A 22 -10.01 -5.77 -3.05
C THR A 22 -10.09 -4.29 -2.69
N GLU A 23 -10.95 -3.95 -1.72
CA GLU A 23 -11.02 -2.60 -1.21
C GLU A 23 -9.83 -2.30 -0.28
N ILE A 24 -9.18 -1.15 -0.49
CA ILE A 24 -8.00 -0.73 0.27
C ILE A 24 -8.21 0.66 0.86
N ASP A 25 -8.40 0.70 2.18
CA ASP A 25 -8.41 1.94 2.95
C ASP A 25 -7.00 2.25 3.48
N ILE A 26 -6.24 2.99 2.67
CA ILE A 26 -4.87 3.41 3.01
C ILE A 26 -4.85 4.29 4.28
N PRO A 27 -5.69 5.33 4.44
CA PRO A 27 -5.70 6.13 5.66
C PRO A 27 -5.87 5.31 6.94
N ASN A 28 -6.85 4.40 6.98
CA ASN A 28 -7.09 3.58 8.17
C ASN A 28 -5.99 2.53 8.40
N LEU A 29 -5.41 1.96 7.34
CA LEU A 29 -4.24 1.09 7.48
C LEU A 29 -3.04 1.83 8.09
N ILE A 30 -2.76 3.06 7.65
CA ILE A 30 -1.66 3.87 8.22
C ILE A 30 -1.93 4.21 9.68
N LYS A 31 -3.18 4.56 10.06
CA LYS A 31 -3.56 4.75 11.47
C LYS A 31 -3.31 3.48 12.28
N HIS A 32 -3.70 2.31 11.77
CA HIS A 32 -3.49 1.02 12.44
C HIS A 32 -2.00 0.69 12.62
N ILE A 33 -1.18 0.85 11.57
CA ILE A 33 0.27 0.60 11.65
C ILE A 33 0.93 1.55 12.66
N ARG A 34 0.51 2.82 12.71
CA ARG A 34 0.99 3.81 13.69
C ARG A 34 0.59 3.48 15.13
N SER A 35 -0.54 2.80 15.34
CA SER A 35 -0.95 2.36 16.68
C SER A 35 -0.07 1.21 17.21
N GLN A 36 0.47 0.38 16.31
CA GLN A 36 1.41 -0.69 16.65
C GLN A 36 2.83 -0.17 16.86
N ARG A 37 3.24 0.80 16.05
CA ARG A 37 4.55 1.45 16.15
C ARG A 37 4.43 2.91 15.76
N SER A 38 4.56 3.79 16.76
CA SER A 38 4.53 5.23 16.55
C SER A 38 5.65 5.71 15.61
N GLY A 39 5.39 6.77 14.86
CA GLY A 39 6.39 7.39 13.99
C GLY A 39 6.61 6.69 12.64
N LEU A 40 5.69 5.83 12.20
CA LEU A 40 5.69 5.31 10.84
C LEU A 40 4.95 6.26 9.89
N VAL A 41 5.52 6.45 8.68
CA VAL A 41 5.00 7.33 7.61
C VAL A 41 4.87 8.76 8.12
N GLN A 42 5.98 9.45 8.38
CA GLN A 42 5.98 10.75 9.06
C GLN A 42 5.83 11.95 8.11
N THR A 43 6.17 11.76 6.84
CA THR A 43 6.19 12.85 5.86
C THR A 43 5.16 12.64 4.77
N GLU A 44 4.69 13.74 4.20
CA GLU A 44 3.81 13.74 3.03
C GLU A 44 4.42 12.94 1.88
N ARG A 45 5.73 13.10 1.62
CA ARG A 45 6.45 12.33 0.60
C ARG A 45 6.40 10.81 0.83
N GLN A 46 6.43 10.35 2.08
CA GLN A 46 6.27 8.92 2.39
C GLN A 46 4.85 8.45 2.15
N TYR A 47 3.86 9.29 2.46
CA TYR A 47 2.45 9.01 2.20
C TYR A 47 2.17 8.95 0.69
N GLU A 48 2.63 9.93 -0.08
CA GLU A 48 2.55 9.97 -1.53
C GLU A 48 3.22 8.75 -2.18
N LEU A 49 4.41 8.36 -1.69
CA LEU A 49 5.12 7.17 -2.18
C LEU A 49 4.26 5.90 -2.05
N ILE A 50 3.47 5.77 -0.97
CA ILE A 50 2.59 4.60 -0.79
C ILE A 50 1.57 4.54 -1.92
N TYR A 51 0.87 5.65 -2.21
CA TYR A 51 -0.12 5.70 -3.30
C TYR A 51 0.50 5.40 -4.66
N ARG A 52 1.61 6.09 -5.00
CA ARG A 52 2.30 5.90 -6.29
C ARG A 52 2.76 4.46 -6.52
N MET A 53 3.24 3.78 -5.47
CA MET A 53 3.69 2.39 -5.58
C MET A 53 2.53 1.41 -5.74
N ILE A 54 1.37 1.68 -5.13
CA ILE A 54 0.17 0.85 -5.26
C ILE A 54 -0.43 1.02 -6.65
N GLU A 55 -0.56 2.27 -7.12
CA GLU A 55 -1.03 2.60 -8.47
C GLU A 55 -0.19 1.87 -9.53
N PHE A 56 1.14 2.06 -9.49
CA PHE A 56 2.06 1.36 -10.39
C PHE A 56 1.90 -0.17 -10.36
N TYR A 57 1.72 -0.74 -9.17
CA TYR A 57 1.54 -2.19 -9.04
C TYR A 57 0.23 -2.67 -9.66
N VAL A 58 -0.88 -1.97 -9.39
CA VAL A 58 -2.21 -2.30 -9.92
C VAL A 58 -2.24 -2.15 -11.43
N GLU A 59 -1.70 -1.06 -11.98
CA GLU A 59 -1.54 -0.87 -13.43
C GLU A 59 -0.75 -2.03 -14.06
N LYS A 60 0.36 -2.42 -13.44
CA LYS A 60 1.18 -3.51 -13.96
C LYS A 60 0.46 -4.85 -13.92
N LEU A 61 -0.34 -5.11 -12.89
CA LEU A 61 -1.16 -6.31 -12.79
C LEU A 61 -2.26 -6.33 -13.86
N MET A 62 -2.98 -5.22 -14.06
CA MET A 62 -4.03 -5.13 -15.09
C MET A 62 -3.48 -5.43 -16.49
N GLN A 63 -2.32 -4.86 -16.84
CA GLN A 63 -1.65 -5.14 -18.12
C GLN A 63 -1.26 -6.62 -18.30
N LEU A 64 -0.97 -7.34 -17.22
CA LEU A 64 -0.62 -8.76 -17.28
C LEU A 64 -1.86 -9.66 -17.37
N THR A 65 -3.01 -9.21 -16.86
CA THR A 65 -4.27 -9.96 -16.95
C THR A 65 -5.01 -9.77 -18.27
N GLU A 66 -4.67 -8.71 -19.03
CA GLU A 66 -5.26 -8.41 -20.35
C GLU A 66 -4.54 -9.09 -21.53
N ASN A 67 -3.40 -9.77 -21.29
CA ASN A 67 -2.66 -10.56 -22.28
C ASN A 67 -2.87 -12.06 -22.08
#